data_AF-A0A8K2A935-F1
#
_entry.id   AF-A0A8K2A935-F1
#
_cell.length_a   1.000
_cell.length_b   1.000
_cell.length_c   1.000
_cell.angle_alpha   90.00
_cell.angle_beta   90.00
_cell.angle_gamma   90.00
#
_symmetry.space_group_name_H-M   'P 1'
#
loop_
_entity.id
_entity.type
_entity.pdbx_description
1 polymer ?
#
loop_
_entity_poly.entity_id
_entity_poly.type
_entity_poly.pdbx_seq_one_letter_code
_entity_poly.pdbx_strand_id
1 'polypeptide(L)'
;MLSLLRPTGWRLFWFGALVVLTLGAGVQGWTPPHLAPKPPLYDLLRPLPLWPLWVFLMLPIMIPFSLMQRFISQWGIDLRGGWWLVQLSYYYLAAGLLTAGMGRLRRR
;
A
#
# COMPACT_ATOMS: atom_id res chain seq x y z
N MET A 1 -17.24 16.03 1.65
CA MET A 1 -16.22 15.20 0.96
C MET A 1 -14.85 15.88 0.85
N LEU A 2 -14.73 17.19 0.59
CA LEU A 2 -13.43 17.88 0.45
C LEU A 2 -12.51 17.84 1.69
N SER A 3 -13.06 17.64 2.89
CA SER A 3 -12.27 17.44 4.11
C SER A 3 -11.38 16.19 4.05
N LEU A 4 -11.79 15.17 3.30
CA LEU A 4 -11.05 13.93 3.03
C LEU A 4 -9.91 14.13 2.03
N LEU A 5 -9.60 15.35 1.57
CA LEU A 5 -8.40 15.62 0.77
C LEU A 5 -7.41 16.51 1.50
N ARG A 6 -7.80 17.11 2.64
CA ARG A 6 -6.91 17.97 3.41
C ARG A 6 -5.82 17.13 4.10
N PRO A 7 -4.55 17.52 3.98
CA PRO A 7 -3.47 16.91 4.75
C PRO A 7 -3.59 17.35 6.20
N THR A 8 -3.66 16.39 7.12
CA THR A 8 -3.59 16.63 8.58
C THR A 8 -2.43 15.82 9.14
N GLY A 9 -1.83 16.26 10.24
CA GLY A 9 -0.67 15.56 10.83
C GLY A 9 -0.95 14.08 11.10
N TRP A 10 -2.13 13.76 11.65
CA TRP A 10 -2.54 12.37 11.90
C TRP A 10 -2.69 11.56 10.61
N ARG A 11 -3.19 12.18 9.54
CA ARG A 11 -3.34 11.50 8.26
C ARG A 11 -2.00 11.24 7.60
N LEU A 12 -1.08 12.21 7.65
CA LEU A 12 0.27 12.05 7.14
C LEU A 12 1.03 10.95 7.89
N PHE A 13 0.81 10.84 9.21
CA PHE A 13 1.34 9.74 10.00
C PHE A 13 0.87 8.37 9.50
N TRP A 14 -0.45 8.16 9.36
CA TRP A 14 -0.97 6.88 8.86
C TRP A 14 -0.56 6.60 7.42
N PHE A 15 -0.54 7.61 6.57
CA PHE A 15 -0.05 7.49 5.20
C PHE A 15 1.42 7.02 5.18
N GLY A 16 2.29 7.66 5.97
CA GLY A 16 3.68 7.27 6.11
C GLY A 16 3.83 5.85 6.65
N ALA A 17 3.03 5.46 7.64
CA ALA A 17 3.03 4.10 8.17
C ALA A 17 2.69 3.05 7.10
N LEU A 18 1.71 3.32 6.24
CA LEU A 18 1.34 2.44 5.11
C LEU A 18 2.45 2.35 4.06
N VAL A 19 3.15 3.45 3.78
CA VAL A 19 4.32 3.46 2.88
C VAL A 19 5.44 2.61 3.48
N VAL A 20 5.78 2.79 4.76
CA VAL A 20 6.80 1.99 5.45
C VAL A 20 6.43 0.50 5.47
N LEU A 21 5.16 0.18 5.73
CA LEU A 21 4.65 -1.19 5.66
C LEU A 21 4.90 -1.81 4.27
N THR A 22 4.67 -1.04 3.21
CA THR A 22 4.87 -1.49 1.82
C THR A 22 6.33 -1.76 1.51
N LEU A 23 7.23 -0.87 1.95
CA LEU A 23 8.67 -1.08 1.81
C LEU A 23 9.13 -2.33 2.59
N GLY A 24 8.65 -2.50 3.82
CA GLY A 24 8.97 -3.67 4.64
C GLY A 24 8.44 -4.98 4.04
N ALA A 25 7.22 -4.97 3.49
CA ALA A 25 6.67 -6.08 2.73
C ALA A 25 7.50 -6.38 1.48
N GLY A 26 7.99 -5.36 0.78
CA GLY A 26 8.89 -5.52 -0.37
C GLY A 26 10.21 -6.19 0.01
N VAL A 27 10.80 -5.81 1.14
CA VAL A 27 12.01 -6.47 1.68
C VAL A 27 11.74 -7.94 2.00
N GLN A 28 10.62 -8.26 2.64
CA GLN A 28 10.26 -9.65 2.97
C GLN A 28 9.90 -10.49 1.74
N GLY A 29 9.32 -9.88 0.72
CA GLY A 29 9.00 -10.51 -0.56
C GLY A 29 10.23 -10.84 -1.41
N TRP A 30 11.43 -10.52 -0.91
CA TRP A 30 12.68 -10.87 -1.58
C TRP A 30 12.86 -12.39 -1.66
N THR A 31 12.79 -12.91 -2.87
CA THR A 31 13.17 -14.26 -3.26
C THR A 31 14.44 -14.17 -4.10
N PRO A 32 15.60 -14.66 -3.61
CA PRO A 32 16.84 -14.53 -4.36
C PRO A 32 16.78 -15.34 -5.67
N PRO A 33 17.06 -14.74 -6.84
CA PRO A 33 17.74 -15.48 -7.90
C PRO A 33 19.14 -15.86 -7.38
N HIS A 34 19.68 -16.99 -7.85
CA HIS A 34 20.81 -17.77 -7.28
C HIS A 34 22.08 -17.02 -6.81
N LEU A 35 22.23 -15.71 -7.04
CA LEU A 35 23.41 -14.91 -6.68
C LEU A 35 23.10 -13.50 -6.13
N ALA A 36 21.85 -13.15 -5.83
CA ALA A 36 21.53 -11.80 -5.34
C ALA A 36 21.87 -11.64 -3.84
N PRO A 37 22.49 -10.52 -3.42
CA PRO A 37 22.70 -10.22 -2.00
C PRO A 37 21.35 -9.91 -1.32
N LYS A 38 21.24 -10.30 -0.04
CA LYS A 38 20.07 -9.99 0.78
C LYS A 38 19.88 -8.48 0.92
N PRO A 39 18.64 -7.97 0.85
CA PRO A 39 18.37 -6.57 1.12
C PRO A 39 18.67 -6.22 2.59
N PRO A 40 19.09 -4.98 2.88
CA PRO A 40 19.29 -4.51 4.24
C PRO A 40 17.98 -4.64 5.05
N LEU A 41 18.12 -4.87 6.35
CA LEU A 41 16.99 -5.08 7.29
C LEU A 41 16.16 -6.35 7.07
N TYR A 42 16.51 -7.20 6.08
CA TYR A 42 15.78 -8.45 5.83
C TYR A 42 15.65 -9.31 7.08
N ASP A 43 16.77 -9.60 7.75
CA ASP A 43 16.78 -10.50 8.91
C ASP A 43 16.02 -9.90 10.11
N LEU A 44 15.98 -8.56 10.24
CA LEU A 44 15.21 -7.85 11.27
C LEU A 44 13.69 -7.91 11.00
N LEU A 45 13.30 -7.77 9.74
CA LEU A 45 11.90 -7.73 9.34
C LEU A 45 11.32 -9.13 9.20
N ARG A 46 12.13 -10.15 8.87
CA ARG A 46 11.71 -11.54 8.64
C ARG A 46 10.70 -12.13 9.66
N PRO A 47 10.83 -11.92 10.99
CA PRO A 47 9.87 -12.49 11.94
C PRO A 47 8.49 -11.82 11.92
N LEU A 48 8.36 -10.63 11.35
CA LEU A 48 7.09 -9.90 11.30
C LEU A 48 6.28 -10.36 10.06
N PRO A 49 4.97 -10.59 10.14
CA PRO A 49 4.16 -10.95 8.97
C PRO A 49 3.74 -9.70 8.16
N LEU A 50 4.70 -8.85 7.75
CA LEU A 50 4.41 -7.61 7.03
C LEU A 50 3.91 -7.87 5.61
N TRP A 51 4.48 -8.86 4.93
CA TRP A 51 4.06 -9.22 3.58
C TRP A 51 2.60 -9.72 3.53
N PRO A 52 2.16 -10.71 4.34
CA PRO A 52 0.76 -11.10 4.37
C PRO A 52 -0.17 -9.94 4.73
N LEU A 53 0.20 -9.14 5.73
CA LEU A 53 -0.59 -7.97 6.15
C LEU A 53 -0.77 -6.98 4.99
N TRP A 54 0.31 -6.68 4.28
CA TRP A 54 0.27 -5.79 3.11
C TRP A 54 -0.61 -6.37 2.00
N VAL A 55 -0.51 -7.68 1.71
CA VAL A 55 -1.38 -8.35 0.71
C VAL A 55 -2.84 -8.18 1.08
N PHE A 56 -3.24 -8.47 2.33
CA PHE A 56 -4.62 -8.31 2.77
C PHE A 56 -5.11 -6.88 2.67
N LEU A 57 -4.25 -5.92 3.00
CA LEU A 57 -4.57 -4.50 2.87
C LEU A 57 -4.73 -4.10 1.39
N MET A 58 -3.97 -4.71 0.47
CA MET A 58 -3.99 -4.37 -0.96
C MET A 58 -5.09 -5.08 -1.73
N LEU A 59 -5.64 -6.19 -1.24
CA LEU A 59 -6.67 -6.97 -1.94
C LEU A 59 -7.83 -6.13 -2.52
N PRO A 60 -8.44 -5.17 -1.77
CA PRO A 60 -9.55 -4.38 -2.28
C PRO A 60 -9.21 -3.54 -3.51
N ILE A 61 -7.94 -3.19 -3.71
CA ILE A 61 -7.49 -2.37 -4.85
C ILE A 61 -6.79 -3.22 -5.92
N MET A 62 -6.09 -4.30 -5.55
CA MET A 62 -5.39 -5.17 -6.50
C MET A 62 -6.35 -5.89 -7.43
N ILE A 63 -7.48 -6.39 -6.93
CA ILE A 63 -8.47 -7.10 -7.74
C ILE A 63 -9.04 -6.19 -8.85
N PRO A 64 -9.66 -5.03 -8.54
CA PRO A 64 -10.21 -4.16 -9.57
C PRO A 64 -9.13 -3.60 -10.50
N PHE A 65 -7.95 -3.25 -9.99
CA PHE A 65 -6.85 -2.79 -10.84
C PHE A 65 -6.41 -3.87 -11.83
N SER A 66 -6.29 -5.13 -11.39
CA SER A 66 -5.89 -6.25 -12.26
C SER A 66 -6.92 -6.52 -13.34
N LEU A 67 -8.22 -6.43 -13.02
CA LEU A 67 -9.30 -6.56 -13.99
C LEU A 67 -9.29 -5.41 -15.02
N MET A 68 -9.15 -4.18 -14.53
CA MET A 68 -9.07 -2.99 -15.37
C MET A 68 -7.85 -3.05 -16.30
N GLN A 69 -6.69 -3.46 -15.79
CA GLN A 69 -5.47 -3.63 -16.57
C GLN A 69 -5.66 -4.68 -17.66
N ARG A 70 -6.26 -5.84 -17.35
CA ARG A 70 -6.53 -6.88 -18.34
C ARG A 70 -7.41 -6.35 -19.47
N PHE A 71 -8.48 -5.63 -19.14
CA PHE A 71 -9.37 -5.03 -20.12
C PHE A 71 -8.65 -4.00 -21.00
N ILE A 72 -7.91 -3.06 -20.39
CA ILE A 72 -7.21 -1.97 -21.09
C ILE A 72 -6.04 -2.50 -21.94
N SER A 73 -5.38 -3.57 -21.49
CA SER A 73 -4.30 -4.20 -22.25
C SER A 73 -4.75 -4.79 -23.59
N GLN A 74 -6.04 -5.09 -23.76
CA GLN A 74 -6.61 -5.51 -25.05
C GLN A 74 -6.51 -4.41 -26.12
N TRP A 75 -6.37 -3.16 -25.70
CA TRP A 75 -6.22 -1.98 -26.56
C TRP A 75 -4.75 -1.55 -26.74
N GLY A 76 -3.79 -2.36 -26.28
CA GLY A 76 -2.35 -2.08 -26.39
C GLY A 76 -1.80 -1.07 -25.36
N ILE A 77 -2.59 -0.70 -24.35
CA ILE A 77 -2.19 0.25 -23.31
C ILE A 77 -1.70 -0.52 -22.07
N ASP A 78 -0.46 -0.24 -21.64
CA ASP A 78 0.09 -0.81 -20.41
C ASP A 78 0.03 0.18 -19.23
N LEU A 79 -0.68 -0.21 -18.17
CA LEU A 79 -0.83 0.57 -16.94
C LEU A 79 0.17 0.20 -15.85
N ARG A 80 1.05 -0.78 -16.07
CA ARG A 80 2.02 -1.25 -15.05
C ARG A 80 2.88 -0.12 -14.51
N GLY A 81 3.31 0.81 -15.37
CA GLY A 81 4.12 1.96 -14.99
C GLY A 81 3.42 2.95 -14.05
N GLY A 82 2.08 2.93 -13.98
CA GLY A 82 1.27 3.83 -13.14
C GLY A 82 0.73 3.21 -11.86
N TRP A 83 0.96 1.91 -11.62
CA TRP A 83 0.43 1.19 -10.46
C TRP A 83 0.77 1.88 -9.12
N TRP A 84 1.98 2.41 -8.99
CA TRP A 84 2.43 3.10 -7.79
C TRP A 84 1.58 4.35 -7.46
N LEU A 85 1.07 5.07 -8.47
CA LEU A 85 0.15 6.20 -8.24
C LEU A 85 -1.18 5.75 -7.65
N VAL A 86 -1.72 4.64 -8.17
CA VAL A 86 -2.96 4.03 -7.66
C VAL A 86 -2.75 3.59 -6.21
N GLN A 87 -1.63 2.96 -5.91
CA GLN A 87 -1.26 2.53 -4.58
C GLN A 87 -1.11 3.72 -3.60
N LEU A 88 -0.36 4.77 -3.97
CA LEU A 88 -0.19 5.95 -3.12
C LEU A 88 -1.52 6.68 -2.89
N SER A 89 -2.34 6.81 -3.92
CA SER A 89 -3.68 7.40 -3.81
C SER A 89 -4.55 6.59 -2.85
N TYR A 90 -4.49 5.26 -2.95
CA TYR A 90 -5.17 4.36 -2.04
C TYR A 90 -4.70 4.53 -0.59
N TYR A 91 -3.38 4.64 -0.34
CA TYR A 91 -2.86 4.87 1.02
C TYR A 91 -3.33 6.18 1.61
N TYR A 92 -3.37 7.25 0.80
CA TYR A 92 -3.82 8.54 1.27
C TYR A 92 -5.31 8.52 1.64
N LEU A 93 -6.13 7.81 0.86
CA LEU A 93 -7.55 7.61 1.14
C LEU A 93 -7.76 6.73 2.37
N ALA A 94 -7.04 5.61 2.49
CA ALA A 94 -7.08 4.72 3.64
C ALA A 94 -6.69 5.45 4.94
N ALA A 95 -5.63 6.25 4.92
CA ALA A 95 -5.25 7.10 6.03
C ALA A 95 -6.36 8.10 6.41
N GLY A 96 -7.04 8.67 5.42
CA GLY A 96 -8.20 9.54 5.65
C GLY A 96 -9.36 8.82 6.34
N LEU A 97 -9.66 7.59 5.94
CA LEU A 97 -10.69 6.76 6.57
C LEU A 97 -10.31 6.36 8.00
N LEU A 98 -9.06 5.98 8.24
CA LEU A 98 -8.55 5.64 9.58
C LEU A 98 -8.68 6.82 10.54
N THR A 99 -8.24 8.01 10.12
CA THR A 99 -8.35 9.23 10.94
C THR A 99 -9.81 9.61 11.22
N ALA A 100 -10.68 9.51 10.23
CA ALA A 100 -12.11 9.79 10.40
C ALA A 100 -12.82 8.75 11.30
N GLY A 101 -12.40 7.48 11.27
CA GLY A 101 -12.90 6.43 12.15
C GLY A 101 -12.51 6.68 13.61
N MET A 102 -11.24 7.00 13.87
CA MET A 102 -10.75 7.33 15.21
C MET A 102 -11.43 8.57 15.79
N GLY A 103 -11.65 9.59 14.96
CA GLY A 103 -12.39 10.79 15.37
C GLY A 103 -13.83 10.51 15.81
N ARG A 104 -14.47 9.47 15.26
CA ARG A 104 -15.82 9.03 15.68
C ARG A 104 -15.78 8.20 16.96
N LEU A 105 -14.77 7.33 17.13
CA LEU A 105 -14.58 6.53 18.35
C LEU A 105 -14.31 7.40 19.58
N ARG A 106 -13.59 8.53 19.42
CA ARG A 106 -13.28 9.44 20.53
C ARG A 106 -14.46 10.32 20.99
N ARG A 107 -15.57 10.35 20.23
CA ARG A 107 -16.78 11.14 20.54
C ARG A 107 -17.94 10.30 21.09
N ARG A 108 -17.73 9.00 21.25
CA ARG A 108 -18.64 8.07 21.94
C ARG A 108 -18.05 7.76 23.30
#